data_AF-A0A6C0HWN8-F1
#
_entry.id   AF-A0A6C0HWN8-F1
#
_cell.length_a   1.000
_cell.length_b   1.000
_cell.length_c   1.000
_cell.angle_alpha   90.00
_cell.angle_beta   90.00
_cell.angle_gamma   90.00
#
_symmetry.space_group_name_H-M   'P 1'
#
loop_
_entity.id
_entity.type
_entity.pdbx_description
1 polymer ?
#
loop_
_entity_poly.entity_id
_entity_poly.type
_entity_poly.pdbx_seq_one_letter_code
_entity_poly.pdbx_strand_id
1 'polypeptide(L)' 'MYDDVIKLKGKCNIIGRGLIIHADTDDCGLGNNDASLLNGNAGKRIACAIIGYSKDNFTC' A
#
# COMPACT_ATOMS: atom_id res chain seq x y z
N MET A 1 10.74 -3.48 -11.61
CA MET A 1 9.26 -3.52 -11.70
C MET A 1 8.75 -2.16 -11.27
N TYR A 2 7.83 -1.57 -12.04
CA TYR A 2 7.23 -0.26 -11.76
C TYR A 2 5.72 -0.45 -11.60
N ASP A 3 5.09 0.38 -10.77
CA ASP A 3 3.64 0.39 -10.59
C ASP A 3 3.03 1.58 -11.34
N ASP A 4 2.02 1.30 -12.17
CA ASP A 4 1.34 2.31 -12.98
C ASP A 4 -0.01 2.75 -12.39
N VAL A 5 -0.43 2.21 -11.23
CA VAL A 5 -1.74 2.48 -10.62
C VAL A 5 -1.64 3.58 -9.57
N ILE A 6 -0.68 3.49 -8.65
CA ILE A 6 -0.48 4.49 -7.60
C ILE A 6 0.07 5.77 -8.19
N LYS A 7 -0.40 6.92 -7.69
CA LYS A 7 0.04 8.25 -8.13
C LYS A 7 0.31 9.15 -6.93
N LEU A 8 1.10 10.20 -7.13
CA LEU A 8 1.36 11.24 -6.12
C LEU A 8 0.44 12.47 -6.25
N LYS A 9 -0.43 12.48 -7.28
CA LYS A 9 -1.42 13.52 -7.61
C LYS A 9 -2.62 12.88 -8.33
N GLY A 10 -3.77 13.55 -8.31
CA GLY A 10 -4.99 13.10 -9.02
C GLY A 10 -5.79 12.01 -8.30
N LYS A 11 -6.61 11.26 -9.04
CA LYS A 11 -7.62 10.32 -8.50
C LYS A 11 -7.01 9.21 -7.63
N CYS A 12 -5.88 8.63 -8.04
CA CYS A 12 -5.19 7.56 -7.31
C CYS A 12 -4.08 8.10 -6.39
N ASN A 13 -4.22 9.33 -5.88
CA ASN A 13 -3.23 9.95 -5.01
C ASN A 13 -3.09 9.19 -3.67
N ILE A 14 -1.85 8.86 -3.30
CA ILE A 14 -1.51 8.19 -2.03
C ILE A 14 -0.91 9.10 -0.96
N ILE A 15 -0.60 10.37 -1.27
CA ILE A 15 -0.10 11.33 -0.28
C ILE A 15 -1.12 11.51 0.85
N GLY A 16 -0.67 11.44 2.10
CA GLY A 16 -1.50 11.48 3.30
C GLY A 16 -2.17 10.16 3.67
N ARG A 17 -2.01 9.09 2.87
CA ARG A 17 -2.48 7.74 3.21
C ARG A 17 -1.43 6.97 4.02
N GLY A 18 -1.84 5.82 4.55
CA GLY A 18 -0.97 4.91 5.29
C GLY A 18 -0.32 3.85 4.39
N LEU A 19 1.00 3.67 4.51
CA LEU A 19 1.72 2.48 4.07
C LEU A 19 1.76 1.48 5.23
N ILE A 20 1.36 0.24 4.99
CA ILE A 20 1.31 -0.82 6.00
C ILE A 20 2.20 -1.97 5.56
N ILE A 21 3.04 -2.46 6.47
CA ILE A 21 3.79 -3.70 6.29
C ILE A 21 3.15 -4.77 7.16
N HIS A 22 2.91 -5.92 6.53
CA HIS A 22 2.30 -7.09 7.13
C HIS A 22 3.35 -8.14 7.52
N ALA A 23 3.03 -9.00 8.49
CA ALA A 23 3.93 -10.02 9.02
C ALA A 23 4.14 -11.19 8.05
N ASP A 24 3.06 -11.59 7.38
CA ASP A 24 3.02 -12.77 6.53
C ASP A 24 2.96 -12.35 5.05
N THR A 25 3.31 -13.28 4.16
CA THR A 25 3.29 -13.02 2.71
C THR A 25 1.86 -12.92 2.21
N ASP A 26 1.59 -11.89 1.41
CA ASP A 26 0.32 -11.72 0.70
C ASP A 26 0.17 -12.81 -0.38
N ASP A 27 -0.95 -13.53 -0.35
CA ASP A 27 -1.26 -14.61 -1.29
C ASP A 27 -1.86 -14.11 -2.63
N CYS A 28 -1.98 -12.80 -2.80
CA CYS A 28 -2.47 -12.12 -4.00
C CYS A 28 -3.88 -12.54 -4.44
N GLY A 29 -4.75 -12.96 -3.50
CA GLY A 29 -6.11 -13.38 -3.84
C GLY A 29 -6.21 -14.84 -4.30
N LEU A 30 -5.13 -15.62 -4.22
CA LEU A 30 -5.06 -16.99 -4.72
C LEU A 30 -5.35 -18.06 -3.65
N GLY A 31 -5.66 -17.64 -2.42
CA GLY A 31 -5.92 -18.51 -1.26
C GLY A 31 -7.31 -19.16 -1.21
N ASN A 32 -8.19 -18.90 -2.20
CA ASN A 32 -9.56 -19.44 -2.30
C ASN A 32 -10.43 -19.23 -1.05
N ASN A 33 -10.25 -18.11 -0.36
CA ASN A 33 -11.07 -17.71 0.77
C ASN A 33 -11.32 -16.19 0.76
N ASP A 34 -12.34 -15.73 1.48
CA ASP A 34 -12.73 -14.31 1.47
C ASP A 34 -11.61 -13.39 1.97
N ALA A 35 -10.82 -13.86 2.93
CA ALA A 35 -9.69 -13.09 3.47
C ALA A 35 -8.57 -12.89 2.45
N SER A 36 -8.36 -13.85 1.54
CA SER A 36 -7.41 -13.75 0.42
C SER A 36 -7.78 -12.59 -0.51
N LEU A 37 -9.06 -12.47 -0.89
CA LEU A 37 -9.52 -11.36 -1.74
C LEU A 37 -9.55 -10.01 -1.00
N LEU A 38 -9.74 -10.03 0.32
CA LEU A 38 -9.88 -8.83 1.13
C LEU A 38 -8.54 -8.22 1.56
N ASN A 39 -7.59 -9.06 2.00
CA ASN A 39 -6.34 -8.64 2.62
C ASN A 39 -5.14 -9.56 2.32
N GLY A 40 -5.28 -10.47 1.35
CA GLY A 40 -4.19 -11.34 0.91
C GLY A 40 -3.73 -12.36 1.94
N ASN A 41 -4.50 -12.59 3.01
CA ASN A 41 -4.07 -13.39 4.16
C ASN A 41 -2.71 -12.97 4.76
N ALA A 42 -2.33 -11.70 4.61
CA ALA A 42 -1.01 -11.19 5.00
C ALA A 42 -0.79 -11.08 6.53
N GLY A 43 -1.79 -11.45 7.34
CA GLY A 43 -1.66 -11.48 8.80
C GLY A 43 -1.54 -10.11 9.45
N LYS A 44 -0.80 -10.02 10.55
CA LYS A 44 -0.74 -8.83 11.43
C LYS A 44 0.01 -7.67 10.77
N ARG A 45 -0.39 -6.43 11.09
CA ARG A 45 0.32 -5.20 10.68
C ARG A 45 1.49 -4.95 11.62
N ILE A 46 2.72 -5.07 11.13
CA ILE A 46 3.94 -4.94 11.93
C ILE A 46 4.57 -3.54 11.87
N ALA A 47 4.26 -2.77 10.83
CA ALA A 47 4.68 -1.38 10.72
C ALA A 47 3.63 -0.55 9.97
N CYS A 48 3.55 0.73 10.29
CA CYS A 48 2.73 1.70 9.59
C CYS A 48 3.45 3.05 9.49
N ALA A 49 3.22 3.77 8.40
CA ALA A 49 3.73 5.13 8.20
C ALA A 49 2.78 5.94 7.33
N ILE A 50 2.78 7.26 7.50
CA ILE A 50 2.08 8.18 6.60
C ILE A 50 2.99 8.55 5.44
N ILE A 51 2.46 8.54 4.23
CA ILE A 51 3.19 8.92 3.01
C ILE A 51 3.15 10.44 2.86
N GLY A 52 4.30 11.09 3.08
CA GLY A 52 4.50 12.53 2.89
C GLY A 52 5.31 12.86 1.64
N TYR A 53 5.36 14.14 1.28
CA TYR A 53 6.28 14.61 0.25
C TYR A 53 7.72 14.62 0.78
N SER A 54 8.66 14.11 -0.02
CA SER A 54 10.08 14.38 0.23
C SER A 54 10.42 15.81 -0.17
N LYS A 55 11.48 16.36 0.41
CA LYS A 55 11.98 17.71 0.10
C LYS A 55 12.14 17.93 -1.41
N ASP A 56 12.64 16.93 -2.12
CA ASP A 56 12.94 17.04 -3.55
C ASP A 56 11.68 17.01 -4.44
N ASN A 57 10.55 16.53 -3.90
CA ASN A 57 9.27 16.43 -4.61
C ASN A 57 8.24 17.47 -4.13
N PHE A 58 8.63 18.37 -3.24
CA PHE A 58 7.81 19.49 -2.78
C PHE A 58 8.23 20.76 -3.54
N THR A 59 7.65 20.97 -4.72
CA THR A 59 7.73 22.26 -5.43
C THR A 59 6.62 23.16 -4.92
N CYS A 60 6.98 24.17 -4.14
CA CYS A 60 6.11 25.31 -3.86
C CYS A 60 5.87 26.15 -5.11
#